data_AF-A0AAV3RLE2-F1
#
_entry.id   AF-A0AAV3RLE2-F1
#
_cell.length_a   1.000
_cell.length_b   1.000
_cell.length_c   1.000
_cell.angle_alpha   90.00
_cell.angle_beta   90.00
_cell.angle_gamma   90.00
#
_symmetry.space_group_name_H-M   'P 1'
#
loop_
_entity.id
_entity.type
_entity.pdbx_description
1 polymer ?
#
loop_
_entity_poly.entity_id
_entity_poly.type
_entity_poly.pdbx_seq_one_letter_code
_entity_poly.pdbx_strand_id
1 'polypeptide(L)'
;MKSRNFSPDDRVPVRFFEEDEDELCYVIMRSSEAHDVWHTLFGLNTNLTGELALKVIEFQQMQLPMALISFVGASVRFNGDRLKSFYTNHFPWAFKAGLQCTDLMSVYYERYFDEDLEEVRRKWGIIPAQQVKRK
;
A
#
# COMPACT_ATOMS: atom_id res chain seq x y z
N MET A 1 0.55 2.05 -14.91
CA MET A 1 0.77 0.62 -15.23
C MET A 1 1.58 0.40 -16.51
N LYS A 2 1.19 0.94 -17.69
CA LYS A 2 1.93 0.75 -18.96
C LYS A 2 3.42 1.14 -18.96
N SER A 3 3.81 2.15 -18.18
CA SER A 3 5.20 2.64 -18.16
C SER A 3 6.21 1.69 -17.50
N ARG A 4 5.77 0.58 -16.90
CA ARG A 4 6.63 -0.39 -16.20
C ARG A 4 6.42 -1.85 -16.65
N ASN A 5 5.72 -2.06 -17.77
CA ASN A 5 5.45 -3.39 -18.34
C ASN A 5 4.91 -4.40 -17.30
N PHE A 6 3.96 -3.96 -16.47
CA PHE A 6 3.31 -4.76 -15.44
C PHE A 6 1.87 -5.03 -15.86
N SER A 7 1.46 -6.31 -15.91
CA SER A 7 0.06 -6.70 -16.03
C SER A 7 -0.53 -7.01 -14.65
N PRO A 8 -1.71 -6.46 -14.30
CA PRO A 8 -2.44 -6.89 -13.10
C PRO A 8 -2.68 -8.41 -13.05
N ASP A 9 -2.83 -9.05 -14.22
CA ASP A 9 -3.06 -10.49 -14.35
C ASP A 9 -1.81 -11.37 -14.11
N ASP A 10 -0.61 -10.78 -13.97
CA ASP A 10 0.63 -11.53 -13.74
C ASP A 10 0.74 -12.06 -12.29
N ARG A 11 -0.24 -11.77 -11.44
CA ARG A 11 -0.25 -12.19 -10.03
C ARG A 11 -0.42 -13.71 -9.93
N VAL A 12 0.43 -14.33 -9.11
CA VAL A 12 0.33 -15.76 -8.81
C VAL A 12 -0.94 -15.99 -8.00
N PRO A 13 -1.80 -16.96 -8.37
CA PRO A 13 -3.01 -17.24 -7.60
C PRO A 13 -2.64 -17.69 -6.19
N VAL A 14 -3.49 -17.32 -5.23
CA VAL A 14 -3.39 -17.78 -3.85
C VAL A 14 -3.62 -19.30 -3.84
N ARG A 15 -2.73 -20.05 -3.19
CA ARG A 15 -2.74 -21.52 -3.14
C ARG A 15 -2.53 -21.99 -1.70
N PHE A 16 -2.84 -23.26 -1.44
CA PHE A 16 -2.63 -23.94 -0.15
C PHE A 16 -3.55 -23.51 0.99
N PHE A 17 -4.81 -23.19 0.65
CA PHE A 17 -5.91 -23.05 1.61
C PHE A 17 -6.83 -24.26 1.49
N GLU A 18 -7.56 -24.57 2.54
CA GLU A 18 -8.58 -25.64 2.48
C GLU A 18 -9.73 -25.22 1.55
N GLU A 19 -10.42 -26.19 0.95
CA GLU A 19 -11.51 -25.92 0.00
C GLU A 19 -12.67 -25.12 0.63
N ASP A 20 -12.82 -25.17 1.96
CA ASP A 20 -13.85 -24.44 2.71
C ASP A 20 -13.42 -23.00 3.10
N GLU A 21 -12.23 -22.54 2.67
CA GLU A 21 -11.65 -21.22 3.02
C GLU A 21 -11.62 -20.22 1.84
N ASP A 22 -12.57 -20.31 0.92
CA ASP A 22 -12.67 -19.43 -0.26
C ASP A 22 -12.71 -17.93 0.09
N GLU A 23 -13.38 -17.58 1.20
CA GLU A 23 -13.43 -16.19 1.69
C GLU A 23 -12.05 -15.67 2.09
N LEU A 24 -11.21 -16.52 2.68
CA LEU A 24 -9.84 -16.16 3.09
C LEU A 24 -8.94 -15.99 1.87
N CYS A 25 -9.03 -16.90 0.89
CA CYS A 25 -8.37 -16.76 -0.41
C CYS A 25 -8.71 -15.43 -1.07
N TYR A 26 -10.01 -15.08 -1.07
CA TYR A 26 -10.48 -13.81 -1.61
C TYR A 26 -9.89 -12.61 -0.87
N VAL A 27 -9.91 -12.60 0.47
CA VAL A 27 -9.35 -11.49 1.27
C VAL A 27 -7.85 -11.30 1.01
N ILE A 28 -7.09 -12.39 0.94
CA ILE A 28 -5.65 -12.34 0.68
C ILE A 28 -5.36 -11.83 -0.74
N MET A 29 -6.10 -12.32 -1.73
CA MET A 29 -6.00 -11.85 -3.11
C MET A 29 -6.32 -10.37 -3.19
N ARG A 30 -7.45 -9.95 -2.59
CA ARG A 30 -7.88 -8.56 -2.54
C ARG A 30 -6.85 -7.67 -1.85
N SER A 31 -6.21 -8.12 -0.77
CA SER A 31 -5.16 -7.35 -0.10
C SER A 31 -3.96 -7.10 -1.00
N SER A 32 -3.62 -8.07 -1.86
CA SER A 32 -2.51 -7.99 -2.81
C SER A 32 -2.83 -7.06 -3.98
N GLU A 33 -4.07 -7.04 -4.45
CA GLU A 33 -4.55 -6.11 -5.48
C GLU A 33 -4.68 -4.67 -4.95
N ALA A 34 -5.25 -4.53 -3.75
CA ALA A 34 -5.44 -3.25 -3.10
C ALA A 34 -4.10 -2.54 -2.85
N HIS A 35 -3.03 -3.28 -2.53
CA HIS A 35 -1.66 -2.74 -2.42
C HIS A 35 -1.26 -1.88 -3.63
N ASP A 36 -1.49 -2.36 -4.85
CA ASP A 36 -1.12 -1.64 -6.07
C ASP A 36 -1.97 -0.37 -6.24
N VAL A 37 -3.24 -0.43 -5.86
CA VAL A 37 -4.14 0.74 -5.83
C VAL A 37 -3.64 1.76 -4.81
N TRP A 38 -3.19 1.31 -3.64
CA TRP A 38 -2.76 2.19 -2.55
C TRP A 38 -1.49 2.96 -2.86
N HIS A 39 -0.56 2.40 -3.65
CA HIS A 39 0.55 3.18 -4.20
C HIS A 39 0.05 4.43 -4.93
N THR A 40 -1.00 4.28 -5.74
CA THR A 40 -1.60 5.39 -6.49
C THR A 40 -2.35 6.34 -5.57
N LEU A 41 -3.15 5.81 -4.64
CA LEU A 41 -3.94 6.62 -3.71
C LEU A 41 -3.06 7.48 -2.80
N PHE A 42 -2.00 6.93 -2.21
CA PHE A 42 -1.09 7.68 -1.35
C PHE A 42 0.01 8.41 -2.13
N GLY A 43 0.08 8.23 -3.46
CA GLY A 43 1.10 8.87 -4.30
C GLY A 43 2.51 8.35 -4.03
N LEU A 44 2.64 7.10 -3.60
CA LEU A 44 3.90 6.43 -3.32
C LEU A 44 4.46 5.79 -4.59
N ASN A 45 5.78 5.86 -4.74
CA ASN A 45 6.50 5.14 -5.78
C ASN A 45 6.89 3.76 -5.26
N THR A 46 6.94 2.74 -6.13
CA THR A 46 7.41 1.38 -5.76
C THR A 46 8.96 1.29 -5.57
N ASN A 47 9.58 2.37 -5.11
CA ASN A 47 10.97 2.32 -4.64
C ASN A 47 10.98 1.76 -3.21
N LEU A 48 12.15 1.33 -2.72
CA LEU A 48 12.25 0.72 -1.39
C LEU A 48 11.66 1.59 -0.26
N THR A 49 11.76 2.93 -0.38
CA THR A 49 11.22 3.88 0.61
C THR A 49 9.69 3.96 0.57
N GLY A 50 9.09 3.95 -0.62
CA GLY A 50 7.65 3.98 -0.80
C GLY A 50 7.01 2.64 -0.46
N GLU A 51 7.65 1.52 -0.79
CA GLU A 51 7.24 0.19 -0.31
C GLU A 51 7.24 0.12 1.21
N LEU A 52 8.31 0.59 1.86
CA LEU A 52 8.41 0.59 3.31
C LEU A 52 7.33 1.48 3.96
N ALA A 53 7.07 2.66 3.39
CA ALA A 53 5.99 3.54 3.85
C ALA A 53 4.61 2.89 3.68
N LEU A 54 4.36 2.25 2.53
CA LEU A 54 3.09 1.59 2.27
C LEU A 54 2.85 0.40 3.21
N LYS A 55 3.91 -0.36 3.55
CA LYS A 55 3.81 -1.44 4.54
C LYS A 55 3.42 -0.97 5.94
N VAL A 56 3.79 0.26 6.33
CA VAL A 56 3.31 0.87 7.58
C VAL A 56 1.80 1.10 7.50
N ILE A 57 1.30 1.64 6.39
CA ILE A 57 -0.13 1.89 6.17
C ILE A 57 -0.92 0.57 6.14
N GLU A 58 -0.42 -0.45 5.42
CA GLU A 58 -1.00 -1.80 5.42
C GLU A 58 -1.08 -2.43 6.80
N PHE A 59 -0.04 -2.28 7.60
CA PHE A 59 -0.06 -2.78 8.96
C PHE A 59 -1.10 -2.05 9.81
N GLN A 60 -1.29 -0.74 9.63
CA GLN A 60 -2.35 0.00 10.34
C GLN A 60 -3.75 -0.45 9.93
N GLN A 61 -3.99 -0.65 8.63
CA GLN A 61 -5.31 -0.97 8.09
C GLN A 61 -5.72 -2.42 8.32
N MET A 62 -4.82 -3.37 8.02
CA MET A 62 -5.16 -4.80 8.02
C MET A 62 -4.58 -5.57 9.20
N GLN A 63 -3.59 -5.00 9.91
CA GLN A 63 -2.88 -5.64 11.03
C GLN A 63 -2.28 -7.02 10.69
N LEU A 64 -2.07 -7.30 9.40
CA LEU A 64 -1.55 -8.58 8.94
C LEU A 64 -0.07 -8.74 9.32
N PRO A 65 0.34 -9.89 9.91
CA PRO A 65 1.74 -10.16 10.24
C PRO A 65 2.69 -10.01 9.05
N MET A 66 2.22 -10.32 7.84
CA MET A 66 3.02 -10.21 6.62
C MET A 66 3.45 -8.76 6.33
N ALA A 67 2.62 -7.76 6.65
CA ALA A 67 2.97 -6.35 6.48
C ALA A 67 4.14 -5.97 7.38
N LEU A 68 4.12 -6.43 8.64
CA LEU A 68 5.20 -6.24 9.60
C LEU A 68 6.49 -6.94 9.17
N ILE A 69 6.42 -8.21 8.77
CA ILE A 69 7.59 -8.96 8.29
C ILE A 69 8.19 -8.30 7.05
N SER A 70 7.36 -7.84 6.11
CA SER A 70 7.80 -7.11 4.93
C SER A 70 8.47 -5.79 5.27
N PHE A 71 7.92 -5.04 6.25
CA PHE A 71 8.53 -3.81 6.74
C PHE A 71 9.92 -4.07 7.34
N VAL A 72 10.04 -5.06 8.22
CA VAL A 72 11.32 -5.43 8.84
C VAL A 72 12.31 -5.95 7.78
N GLY A 73 11.88 -6.80 6.86
CA GLY A 73 12.73 -7.31 5.79
C GLY A 73 13.21 -6.22 4.84
N ALA A 74 12.35 -5.23 4.53
CA ALA A 74 12.72 -4.08 3.71
C ALA A 74 13.67 -3.12 4.45
N SER A 75 13.51 -2.93 5.76
CA SER A 75 14.36 -2.03 6.55
C SER A 75 15.80 -2.52 6.67
N VAL A 76 16.03 -3.84 6.70
CA VAL A 76 17.38 -4.45 6.70
C VAL A 76 18.19 -4.09 5.45
N ARG A 77 17.53 -3.79 4.33
CA ARG A 77 18.18 -3.38 3.06
C ARG A 77 18.58 -1.91 3.00
N PHE A 78 18.29 -1.10 4.03
CA PHE A 78 18.64 0.32 4.04
C PHE A 78 20.05 0.57 4.57
N ASN A 79 20.75 1.53 3.95
CA ASN A 79 21.87 2.20 4.62
C ASN A 79 21.36 3.01 5.82
N GLY A 80 22.15 3.09 6.89
CA GLY A 80 21.77 3.74 8.15
C GLY A 80 21.23 5.17 7.97
N ASP A 81 21.84 5.98 7.10
CA ASP A 81 21.38 7.36 6.84
C ASP A 81 20.02 7.43 6.16
N ARG A 82 19.77 6.53 5.19
CA ARG A 82 18.47 6.45 4.50
C ARG A 82 17.38 5.96 5.45
N LEU A 83 17.71 5.01 6.34
CA LEU A 83 16.78 4.50 7.35
C LEU A 83 16.41 5.59 8.35
N LYS A 84 17.41 6.35 8.84
CA LYS A 84 17.18 7.49 9.74
C LYS A 84 16.29 8.56 9.11
N SER A 85 16.53 8.89 7.84
CA SER A 85 15.68 9.83 7.09
C SER A 85 14.25 9.31 6.91
N PHE A 86 14.08 8.01 6.68
CA PHE A 86 12.77 7.37 6.64
C PHE A 86 12.02 7.50 7.97
N TYR A 87 12.65 7.11 9.09
CA TYR A 87 12.03 7.19 10.40
C TYR A 87 11.70 8.62 10.84
N THR A 88 12.49 9.59 10.39
CA THR A 88 12.27 11.00 10.75
C THR A 88 11.14 11.63 9.92
N ASN A 89 11.08 11.35 8.62
CA ASN A 89 10.22 12.09 7.70
C ASN A 89 9.02 11.28 7.18
N HIS A 90 9.23 10.00 6.86
CA HIS A 90 8.21 9.18 6.17
C HIS A 90 7.38 8.36 7.16
N PHE A 91 7.99 7.80 8.20
CA PHE A 91 7.30 6.96 9.17
C PHE A 91 6.18 7.71 9.92
N PRO A 92 6.38 8.93 10.47
CA PRO A 92 5.31 9.64 11.18
C PRO A 92 4.16 10.02 10.25
N TRP A 93 4.48 10.38 9.00
CA TRP A 93 3.47 10.64 7.97
C TRP A 93 2.68 9.38 7.62
N ALA A 94 3.36 8.25 7.33
CA ALA A 94 2.70 7.00 6.94
C ALA A 94 1.79 6.48 8.05
N PHE A 95 2.26 6.58 9.30
CA PHE A 95 1.47 6.24 10.48
C PHE A 95 0.21 7.12 10.61
N LYS A 96 0.36 8.45 10.48
CA LYS A 96 -0.76 9.39 10.51
C LYS A 96 -1.73 9.15 9.35
N ALA A 97 -1.22 8.94 8.15
CA ALA A 97 -2.02 8.71 6.94
C ALA A 97 -2.86 7.42 7.05
N GLY A 98 -2.26 6.34 7.56
CA GLY A 98 -2.97 5.07 7.77
C GLY A 98 -4.03 5.11 8.87
N LEU A 99 -3.88 5.97 9.89
CA LEU A 99 -4.88 6.18 10.93
C LEU A 99 -6.02 7.13 10.53
N GLN A 100 -5.75 8.09 9.63
CA GLN A 100 -6.73 9.09 9.22
C GLN A 100 -7.58 8.64 8.02
N CYS A 101 -7.10 7.71 7.21
CA CYS A 101 -7.88 7.19 6.11
C CYS A 101 -9.03 6.29 6.59
N THR A 102 -10.07 6.18 5.76
CA THR A 102 -11.15 5.20 5.96
C THR A 102 -10.63 3.76 5.85
N ASP A 103 -11.46 2.77 6.18
CA ASP A 103 -11.14 1.36 5.95
C ASP A 103 -11.10 1.06 4.45
N LEU A 104 -9.88 1.01 3.92
CA LEU A 104 -9.60 0.87 2.51
C LEU A 104 -9.86 -0.54 1.99
N MET A 105 -9.88 -1.57 2.83
CA MET A 105 -10.18 -2.94 2.39
C MET A 105 -11.65 -3.12 2.03
N SER A 106 -12.52 -2.36 2.69
CA SER A 106 -13.97 -2.37 2.49
C SER A 106 -14.45 -1.49 1.31
N VAL A 107 -13.52 -0.87 0.56
CA VAL A 107 -13.83 0.00 -0.57
C VAL A 107 -13.91 -0.78 -1.88
N TYR A 108 -14.98 -0.54 -2.63
CA TYR A 108 -15.16 -1.09 -3.98
C TYR A 108 -14.62 -0.11 -5.03
N TYR A 109 -13.30 -0.14 -5.23
CA TYR A 109 -12.53 0.77 -6.08
C TYR A 109 -13.03 0.87 -7.52
N GLU A 110 -13.55 -0.23 -8.04
CA GLU A 110 -14.00 -0.42 -9.41
C GLU A 110 -15.11 0.56 -9.80
N ARG A 111 -15.89 1.07 -8.83
CA ARG A 111 -16.93 2.09 -9.06
C ARG A 111 -16.41 3.53 -9.11
N TYR A 112 -15.16 3.75 -8.71
CA TYR A 112 -14.57 5.07 -8.52
C TYR A 112 -13.45 5.38 -9.54
N PHE A 113 -13.25 4.52 -10.54
CA PHE A 113 -12.19 4.70 -11.54
C PHE A 113 -12.44 5.88 -12.49
N ASP A 114 -13.71 6.27 -12.67
CA ASP A 114 -14.08 7.43 -13.48
C ASP A 114 -14.05 8.76 -12.68
N GLU A 115 -13.93 8.70 -11.35
CA GLU A 115 -13.86 9.89 -10.49
C GLU A 115 -12.45 10.49 -10.44
N ASP A 116 -12.35 11.79 -10.15
CA ASP A 116 -11.05 12.46 -10.00
C ASP A 116 -10.31 11.97 -8.74
N LEU A 117 -9.01 11.70 -8.89
CA LEU A 117 -8.19 11.14 -7.82
C LEU A 117 -8.12 12.05 -6.58
N GLU A 118 -8.10 13.37 -6.73
CA GLU A 118 -8.05 14.30 -5.60
C GLU A 118 -9.38 14.35 -4.85
N GLU A 119 -10.49 14.21 -5.57
CA GLU A 119 -11.81 14.09 -4.96
C GLU A 119 -11.95 12.80 -4.15
N VAL A 120 -11.51 11.68 -4.71
CA VAL A 120 -11.47 10.38 -4.03
C VAL A 120 -10.59 10.44 -2.77
N ARG A 121 -9.40 11.05 -2.87
CA ARG A 121 -8.50 11.25 -1.72
C ARG A 121 -9.18 12.05 -0.61
N ARG A 122 -9.84 13.15 -0.95
CA ARG A 122 -10.58 13.98 0.01
C ARG A 122 -11.72 13.20 0.67
N LYS A 123 -12.47 12.42 -0.11
CA LYS A 123 -13.60 11.60 0.36
C LYS A 123 -13.17 10.55 1.38
N TRP A 124 -12.00 9.94 1.17
CA TRP A 124 -11.49 8.85 2.02
C TRP A 124 -10.49 9.31 3.10
N GLY A 125 -10.28 10.63 3.24
CA GLY A 125 -9.35 11.18 4.24
C GLY A 125 -7.88 10.83 3.96
N ILE A 126 -7.53 10.59 2.70
CA ILE A 126 -6.18 10.19 2.30
C ILE A 126 -5.26 11.41 2.32
N ILE A 127 -4.20 11.31 3.11
CA ILE A 127 -3.10 12.27 3.07
C ILE A 127 -2.07 11.75 2.07
N PRO A 128 -1.87 12.39 0.91
CA PRO A 128 -0.86 11.97 -0.04
C PRO A 128 0.55 12.19 0.50
N ALA A 129 1.49 11.36 0.06
CA ALA A 129 2.91 11.51 0.36
C ALA A 129 3.44 12.78 -0.31
N GLN A 130 4.38 13.47 0.35
CA GLN A 130 5.09 14.57 -0.28
C GLN A 130 5.92 14.02 -1.44
N GLN A 131 5.46 14.26 -2.67
CA GLN A 131 6.22 13.89 -3.84
C GLN A 131 7.42 14.83 -3.94
N VAL A 132 8.63 14.28 -3.76
CA VAL A 132 9.85 14.96 -4.18
C VAL A 132 9.73 15.12 -5.70
N LYS A 133 9.47 16.35 -6.17
CA LYS A 133 9.43 16.67 -7.60
C LYS A 133 10.69 16.08 -8.24
N ARG A 134 10.51 15.13 -9.17
CA ARG A 134 11.60 14.73 -10.06
C ARG A 134 12.03 16.01 -10.80
N LYS A 135 13.24 16.47 -10.51
CA LYS A 135 13.93 17.46 -11.35
C LYS A 135 14.20 16.87 -12.71
#